data_AF-A0A967WSV6-F1
#
_entry.id   AF-A0A967WSV6-F1
#
_cell.length_a   1.000
_cell.length_b   1.000
_cell.length_c   1.000
_cell.angle_alpha   90.00
_cell.angle_beta   90.00
_cell.angle_gamma   90.00
#
_symmetry.space_group_name_H-M   'P 1'
#
loop_
_entity.id
_entity.type
_entity.pdbx_description
1 polymer ?
#
loop_
_entity_poly.entity_id
_entity_poly.type
_entity_poly.pdbx_seq_one_letter_code
_entity_poly.pdbx_strand_id
1 'polypeptide(L)'
;QVGVNDGVHFTGGEPFLNFELLLRLTAMAKGLGIPTTFVETNGFWARDDEPAREKLLALRDAGLDGILISANPFILEQVPFERTERAARFGREVF
;
A
#
# COMPACT_ATOMS: atom_id res chain seq x y z
N GLN A 1 -18.22 -11.32 -3.75
CA GLN A 1 -18.52 -10.64 -2.47
C GLN A 1 -17.29 -10.83 -1.61
N VAL A 2 -16.58 -9.74 -1.27
CA VAL A 2 -15.34 -9.78 -0.48
C VAL A 2 -15.72 -10.11 0.97
N GLY A 3 -15.40 -11.31 1.44
CA GLY A 3 -15.63 -11.69 2.83
C GLY A 3 -14.66 -10.92 3.72
N VAL A 4 -15.17 -10.07 4.60
CA VAL A 4 -14.40 -9.18 5.48
C VAL A 4 -13.44 -9.94 6.42
N ASN A 5 -13.58 -11.27 6.51
CA ASN A 5 -12.76 -12.16 7.35
C ASN A 5 -11.81 -13.09 6.56
N ASP A 6 -11.78 -13.02 5.22
CA ASP A 6 -10.87 -13.81 4.41
C ASP A 6 -9.95 -12.88 3.61
N GLY A 7 -8.69 -12.80 4.04
CA GLY A 7 -7.69 -11.96 3.40
C GLY A 7 -6.43 -11.80 4.24
N VAL A 8 -5.45 -11.10 3.68
CA VAL A 8 -4.21 -10.71 4.36
C VAL A 8 -4.09 -9.19 4.34
N HIS A 9 -3.85 -8.62 5.52
CA HIS A 9 -3.55 -7.21 5.71
C HIS A 9 -2.07 -7.05 6.06
N PHE A 10 -1.29 -6.42 5.18
CA PHE A 10 0.09 -6.04 5.47
C PHE A 10 0.11 -4.73 6.25
N THR A 11 0.36 -4.81 7.55
CA THR A 11 0.39 -3.67 8.51
C THR A 11 1.48 -3.88 9.58
N GLY A 12 1.55 -3.00 10.58
CA GLY A 12 2.49 -3.06 11.71
C GLY A 12 3.52 -1.94 11.65
N GLY A 13 4.75 -2.26 11.25
CA GLY A 13 5.74 -1.24 10.88
C GLY A 13 5.34 -0.51 9.58
N GLU A 14 6.30 0.01 8.84
CA GLU A 14 6.02 0.61 7.52
C GLU A 14 6.35 -0.38 6.39
N PRO A 15 5.34 -0.96 5.69
CA PRO A 15 5.58 -1.97 4.66
C PRO A 15 6.44 -1.48 3.49
N PHE A 16 6.39 -0.19 3.15
CA PHE A 16 7.19 0.37 2.05
C PHE A 16 8.67 0.57 2.39
N LEU A 17 9.10 0.35 3.64
CA LEU A 17 10.53 0.35 3.99
C LEU A 17 11.30 -0.77 3.28
N ASN A 18 10.65 -1.91 3.02
CA ASN A 18 11.20 -3.02 2.25
C ASN A 18 10.26 -3.37 1.10
N PHE A 19 10.25 -2.51 0.09
CA PHE A 19 9.35 -2.62 -1.06
C PHE A 19 9.50 -3.94 -1.83
N GLU A 20 10.72 -4.46 -1.98
CA GLU A 20 10.97 -5.75 -2.63
C GLU A 20 10.33 -6.92 -1.88
N LEU A 21 10.41 -6.90 -0.54
CA LEU A 21 9.74 -7.90 0.28
C LEU A 21 8.21 -7.77 0.16
N LEU A 22 7.67 -6.55 0.19
CA LEU A 22 6.24 -6.31 0.03
C LEU A 22 5.72 -6.84 -1.32
N LEU A 23 6.44 -6.60 -2.42
CA LEU A 23 6.10 -7.15 -3.75
C LEU A 23 6.08 -8.69 -3.74
N ARG A 24 7.11 -9.32 -3.16
CA ARG A 24 7.20 -10.79 -3.08
C ARG A 24 6.06 -11.38 -2.24
N LEU A 25 5.75 -10.78 -1.09
CA LEU A 25 4.65 -11.22 -0.22
C LEU A 25 3.29 -11.08 -0.92
N THR A 26 3.09 -9.99 -1.66
CA THR A 26 1.88 -9.76 -2.45
C THR A 26 1.70 -10.82 -3.52
N ALA A 27 2.75 -11.08 -4.32
CA ALA A 27 2.73 -12.12 -5.35
C ALA A 27 2.51 -13.52 -4.77
N MET A 28 3.09 -13.82 -3.60
CA MET A 28 2.84 -15.07 -2.89
C MET A 28 1.39 -15.20 -2.43
N ALA A 29 0.81 -14.16 -1.82
CA ALA A 29 -0.58 -14.17 -1.38
C ALA A 29 -1.53 -14.43 -2.57
N LYS A 30 -1.26 -13.78 -3.71
CA LYS A 30 -2.00 -14.01 -4.96
C LYS A 30 -1.84 -15.45 -5.46
N GLY A 31 -0.62 -15.98 -5.49
CA GLY A 31 -0.32 -17.34 -5.92
C GLY A 31 -0.94 -18.42 -5.04
N LEU A 32 -1.15 -18.13 -3.75
CA LEU A 32 -1.84 -19.01 -2.80
C LEU A 32 -3.37 -18.91 -2.87
N GLY A 33 -3.92 -18.02 -3.72
CA GLY A 33 -5.36 -17.84 -3.87
C GLY A 33 -6.02 -17.13 -2.68
N ILE A 34 -5.26 -16.33 -1.91
CA ILE A 34 -5.82 -15.52 -0.82
C ILE A 34 -6.76 -14.47 -1.43
N PRO A 35 -8.02 -14.39 -0.99
CA PRO A 35 -9.07 -13.68 -1.73
C PRO A 35 -9.02 -12.15 -1.65
N THR A 36 -8.37 -11.59 -0.62
CA THR A 36 -8.22 -10.14 -0.46
C THR A 36 -6.86 -9.83 0.13
N THR A 37 -6.09 -8.94 -0.50
CA THR A 37 -4.79 -8.49 -0.02
C THR A 37 -4.74 -6.97 -0.05
N PHE A 38 -4.50 -6.34 1.09
CA PHE A 38 -4.30 -4.89 1.16
C PHE A 38 -3.14 -4.52 2.08
N VAL A 39 -2.60 -3.33 1.88
CA VAL A 39 -1.47 -2.80 2.66
C VAL A 39 -1.87 -1.50 3.35
N GLU A 40 -1.48 -1.34 4.60
CA GLU A 40 -1.55 -0.07 5.33
C GLU A 40 -0.19 0.62 5.31
N THR A 41 -0.16 1.93 5.03
CA THR A 41 1.09 2.72 4.97
C THR A 41 0.86 4.15 5.44
N ASN A 42 1.92 4.76 5.96
CA ASN A 42 1.96 6.16 6.34
C ASN A 42 2.23 7.12 5.16
N GLY A 43 2.56 6.57 3.98
CA GLY A 43 2.79 7.34 2.76
C GLY A 43 4.16 8.03 2.66
N PHE A 44 5.12 7.79 3.56
CA PHE A 44 6.42 8.48 3.56
C PHE A 44 7.19 8.39 2.24
N TRP A 45 6.95 7.32 1.49
CA TRP A 45 7.59 6.97 0.22
C TRP A 45 7.05 7.79 -0.97
N ALA A 46 5.86 8.39 -0.85
CA ALA A 46 5.21 9.16 -1.91
C ALA A 46 5.77 10.57 -2.01
N ARG A 47 7.07 10.68 -2.35
CA ARG A 47 7.80 11.95 -2.46
C ARG A 47 7.51 12.67 -3.78
N ASP A 48 7.44 11.91 -4.85
CA ASP A 48 7.32 12.37 -6.22
C ASP A 48 6.19 11.61 -6.91
N ASP A 49 5.57 12.24 -7.89
CA ASP A 49 4.35 11.73 -8.51
C ASP A 49 4.58 10.40 -9.24
N GLU A 50 5.57 10.37 -10.13
CA GLU A 50 5.82 9.22 -10.98
C GLU A 50 6.37 8.01 -10.21
N PRO A 51 7.41 8.12 -9.35
CA PRO A 51 7.85 7.02 -8.50
C PRO A 51 6.76 6.50 -7.56
N ALA A 52 5.88 7.37 -7.05
CA ALA A 52 4.78 6.93 -6.20
C ALA A 52 3.79 6.08 -7.00
N ARG A 53 3.41 6.55 -8.18
CA ARG A 53 2.50 5.84 -9.07
C ARG A 53 3.07 4.50 -9.52
N GLU A 54 4.34 4.45 -9.91
CA GLU A 54 5.03 3.21 -10.32
C GLU A 54 5.03 2.15 -9.21
N LYS A 55 5.28 2.55 -7.95
CA LYS A 55 5.23 1.63 -6.81
C LYS A 55 3.85 1.00 -6.63
N LEU A 56 2.79 1.79 -6.76
CA LEU A 56 1.42 1.27 -6.63
C LEU A 56 1.04 0.37 -7.80
N LEU A 57 1.41 0.74 -9.03
CA LEU A 57 1.21 -0.11 -10.20
C LEU A 57 1.90 -1.47 -10.05
N ALA A 58 3.15 -1.48 -9.59
CA ALA A 58 3.88 -2.72 -9.35
C ALA A 58 3.19 -3.61 -8.29
N LEU A 59 2.62 -3.02 -7.23
CA LEU A 59 1.86 -3.77 -6.22
C LEU A 59 0.55 -4.34 -6.78
N ARG A 60 -0.20 -3.54 -7.54
CA ARG A 60 -1.41 -4.00 -8.23
C ARG A 60 -1.09 -5.16 -9.17
N ASP A 61 -0.03 -5.02 -9.97
CA ASP A 61 0.40 -6.04 -10.93
C ASP A 61 0.90 -7.32 -10.22
N ALA A 62 1.45 -7.20 -9.01
CA ALA A 62 1.78 -8.33 -8.14
C ALA A 62 0.54 -8.99 -7.49
N GLY A 63 -0.64 -8.37 -7.56
CA GLY A 63 -1.90 -8.91 -7.08
C GLY A 63 -2.43 -8.29 -5.79
N LEU A 64 -2.00 -7.08 -5.43
CA LEU A 64 -2.60 -6.30 -4.34
C LEU A 64 -3.97 -5.76 -4.77
N ASP A 65 -4.98 -5.86 -3.90
CA ASP A 65 -6.35 -5.42 -4.18
C ASP A 65 -6.64 -4.00 -3.69
N GLY A 66 -5.85 -3.47 -2.75
CA GLY A 66 -6.08 -2.12 -2.23
C GLY A 66 -5.01 -1.61 -1.27
N ILE A 67 -5.15 -0.34 -0.91
CA ILE A 67 -4.25 0.37 -0.01
C ILE A 67 -5.05 1.18 1.02
N LEU A 68 -4.60 1.14 2.27
CA LEU A 68 -5.08 1.97 3.36
C LEU A 68 -4.02 3.01 3.71
N ILE A 69 -4.41 4.28 3.68
CA ILE A 69 -3.51 5.40 4.01
C ILE A 69 -3.76 5.82 5.46
N SER A 70 -2.75 5.63 6.31
CA SER A 70 -2.80 5.99 7.73
C SER A 70 -2.32 7.42 7.92
N ALA A 71 -3.27 8.34 8.04
CA ALA A 71 -3.01 9.75 8.36
C ALA A 71 -3.30 9.98 9.85
N ASN A 72 -2.27 10.19 10.66
CA ASN A 72 -2.44 10.54 12.07
C ASN A 72 -1.48 11.67 12.50
N PRO A 73 -1.83 12.47 13.52
CA PRO A 73 -1.01 13.61 13.95
C PRO A 73 0.45 13.27 14.27
N PHE A 74 0.70 12.08 14.85
CA PHE A 74 2.06 11.64 15.22
C PHE A 74 2.93 11.31 14.00
N ILE A 75 2.33 10.79 12.92
CA ILE A 75 3.01 10.59 11.64
C ILE A 75 3.30 11.93 10.96
N LEU A 76 2.34 12.86 11.00
CA LEU A 76 2.45 14.15 10.31
C LEU A 76 3.55 15.06 10.86
N GLU A 77 3.98 14.83 12.11
CA GLU A 77 5.19 15.48 12.65
C GLU A 77 6.47 15.12 11.89
N GLN A 78 6.50 13.95 11.23
CA GLN A 78 7.69 13.41 10.55
C GLN A 78 7.51 13.28 9.04
N VAL A 79 6.26 13.13 8.57
CA VAL A 79 5.89 12.93 7.17
C VAL A 79 5.01 14.09 6.73
N PRO A 80 5.47 14.93 5.77
CA PRO A 80 4.65 16.02 5.24
C PRO A 80 3.32 15.50 4.70
N PHE A 81 2.22 16.18 5.03
CA PHE A 81 0.85 15.75 4.69
C PHE A 81 0.65 15.56 3.18
N GLU A 82 1.35 16.34 2.36
CA GLU A 82 1.30 16.26 0.91
C GLU A 82 1.71 14.88 0.38
N ARG A 83 2.54 14.13 1.13
CA ARG A 83 2.89 12.74 0.78
C ARG A 83 1.71 11.80 1.00
N THR A 84 1.01 11.97 2.11
CA THR A 84 -0.20 11.22 2.43
C THR A 84 -1.31 11.53 1.42
N GLU A 85 -1.47 12.79 1.02
CA GLU A 85 -2.40 13.20 -0.05
C GLU A 85 -2.02 12.57 -1.40
N ARG A 86 -0.73 12.61 -1.77
CA ARG A 86 -0.23 12.01 -3.00
C ARG A 86 -0.48 10.50 -3.03
N ALA A 87 -0.18 9.81 -1.93
CA ALA A 87 -0.44 8.37 -1.79
C ALA A 87 -1.94 8.05 -1.91
N ALA A 88 -2.81 8.85 -1.28
CA ALA A 88 -4.25 8.70 -1.38
C ALA A 88 -4.79 8.96 -2.80
N ARG A 89 -4.25 9.97 -3.49
CA ARG A 89 -4.61 10.30 -4.88
C ARG A 89 -4.28 9.14 -5.82
N PHE A 90 -3.02 8.69 -5.85
CA PHE A 90 -2.63 7.59 -6.73
C PHE A 90 -3.21 6.24 -6.29
N GLY A 91 -3.46 6.03 -4.99
CA GLY A 91 -4.17 4.86 -4.49
C GLY A 91 -5.54 4.69 -5.16
N ARG A 92 -6.33 5.78 -5.24
CA ARG A 92 -7.64 5.77 -5.93
C ARG A 92 -7.56 5.62 -7.44
N GLU A 93 -6.44 6.01 -8.05
CA GLU A 93 -6.24 5.86 -9.49
C GLU A 93 -5.84 4.43 -9.89
N VAL A 94 -5.18 3.70 -8.98
CA VAL A 94 -4.59 2.39 -9.26
C VAL A 94 -5.47 1.23 -8.81
N PHE A 95 -6.17 1.35 -7.68
CA PHE A 95 -7.04 0.34 -7.08
C PHE A 95 -8.50 0.77 -7.12
#